data_AF-A0A662D6W9-F1
#
_entry.id   AF-A0A662D6W9-F1
#
_cell.length_a   1.000
_cell.length_b   1.000
_cell.length_c   1.000
_cell.angle_alpha   90.00
_cell.angle_beta   90.00
_cell.angle_gamma   90.00
#
_symmetry.space_group_name_H-M   'P 1'
#
loop_
_entity.id
_entity.type
_entity.pdbx_description
1 polymer ?
#
loop_
_entity_poly.entity_id
_entity_poly.type
_entity_poly.pdbx_seq_one_letter_code
_entity_poly.pdbx_strand_id
1 'polypeptide(L)' 'MDWTSFRGRDGRGASPARINPPIGIKWKLKLQLENNPATVFNPPVIRGNTVYFGAPDGNFYALDINSGYMRWVFKTGG' A
#
# COMPACT_ATOMS: atom_id res chain seq x y z
N MET A 1 -13.36 -3.92 -1.55
CA MET A 1 -13.23 -4.72 -0.31
C MET A 1 -12.19 -4.06 0.55
N ASP A 2 -12.47 -3.86 1.84
CA ASP A 2 -11.58 -3.11 2.72
C ASP A 2 -10.55 -4.04 3.40
N TRP A 3 -9.31 -3.56 3.54
CA TRP A 3 -8.20 -4.19 4.26
C TRP A 3 -7.69 -3.22 5.31
N THR A 4 -8.38 -3.11 6.44
CA THR A 4 -8.23 -1.96 7.34
C THR A 4 -7.07 -2.06 8.34
N SER A 5 -6.28 -3.13 8.34
CA SER A 5 -5.29 -3.42 9.38
C SER A 5 -4.18 -4.36 8.89
N PHE A 6 -3.08 -4.47 9.66
CA PHE A 6 -2.05 -5.48 9.42
C PHE A 6 -2.68 -6.87 9.36
N ARG A 7 -2.41 -7.60 8.27
CA ARG A 7 -3.00 -8.92 7.99
C ARG A 7 -4.54 -8.90 7.82
N GLY A 8 -5.11 -7.78 7.40
CA GLY A 8 -6.53 -7.67 7.09
C GLY A 8 -7.41 -7.64 8.33
N ARG A 9 -8.74 -7.66 8.14
CA ARG A 9 -9.72 -7.47 9.21
C ARG A 9 -9.57 -8.48 10.36
N ASP A 10 -9.21 -9.72 10.03
CA ASP A 10 -9.17 -10.83 10.98
C ASP A 10 -7.73 -11.20 11.40
N GLY A 11 -6.72 -10.42 10.99
CA GLY A 11 -5.32 -10.63 11.38
C GLY A 11 -4.62 -11.82 10.72
N ARG A 12 -5.24 -12.45 9.70
CA ARG A 12 -4.73 -13.69 9.07
C ARG A 12 -4.03 -13.51 7.73
N GLY A 13 -4.12 -12.34 7.12
CA GLY A 13 -3.47 -12.03 5.85
C GLY A 13 -4.15 -12.68 4.65
N ALA A 14 -5.46 -12.97 4.74
CA ALA A 14 -6.24 -13.59 3.68
C ALA A 14 -7.44 -12.73 3.28
N SER A 15 -7.79 -12.76 1.99
CA SER A 15 -9.01 -12.16 1.44
C SER A 15 -9.89 -13.28 0.86
N PRO A 16 -11.22 -13.24 1.05
CA PRO A 16 -12.14 -14.18 0.41
C PRO A 16 -12.31 -13.92 -1.10
N ALA A 17 -11.72 -12.83 -1.63
CA ALA A 17 -11.75 -12.54 -3.05
C ALA A 17 -11.11 -13.68 -3.85
N ARG A 18 -11.83 -14.16 -4.87
CA ARG A 18 -11.30 -15.14 -5.82
C ARG A 18 -10.54 -14.41 -6.92
N ILE A 19 -9.37 -14.93 -7.25
CA ILE A 19 -8.56 -14.41 -8.37
C ILE A 19 -8.70 -15.37 -9.56
N ASN A 20 -9.05 -14.82 -10.72
CA ASN A 20 -9.09 -15.56 -11.97
C ASN A 20 -7.80 -15.32 -12.75
N PRO A 21 -6.94 -16.34 -12.95
CA PRO A 21 -5.73 -16.21 -13.75
C PRO A 21 -6.05 -16.05 -15.25
N PRO A 22 -5.16 -15.43 -16.04
CA PRO A 22 -3.82 -14.96 -15.65
C PRO A 22 -3.86 -13.60 -14.94
N ILE A 23 -3.00 -13.44 -13.94
CA ILE A 23 -2.90 -12.22 -13.15
C ILE A 23 -1.81 -11.33 -13.77
N GLY A 24 -2.12 -10.05 -13.98
CA GLY A 24 -1.18 -9.04 -14.44
C GLY A 24 -0.92 -7.96 -13.39
N ILE A 25 0.24 -7.30 -13.49
CA ILE A 25 0.56 -6.13 -12.67
C ILE A 25 -0.26 -4.94 -13.19
N LYS A 26 -1.16 -4.39 -12.35
CA LYS A 26 -1.93 -3.18 -12.71
C LYS A 26 -1.08 -1.92 -12.71
N TRP A 27 -0.27 -1.74 -11.67
CA TRP A 27 0.60 -0.58 -11.52
C TRP A 27 1.80 -0.91 -10.63
N LYS A 28 2.86 -0.10 -10.75
CA LYS A 28 4.04 -0.11 -9.88
C LYS A 28 4.35 1.32 -9.45
N LEU A 29 4.67 1.50 -8.17
CA LEU A 29 5.14 2.77 -7.63
C LEU A 29 6.64 2.68 -7.35
N LYS A 30 7.38 3.73 -7.72
CA LYS A 30 8.78 3.92 -7.32
C LYS A 30 8.85 5.11 -6.36
N LEU A 31 9.28 4.86 -5.13
CA LEU A 31 9.58 5.90 -4.15
C LEU A 31 11.05 6.32 -4.30
N GLN A 32 11.32 7.61 -4.12
CA GLN A 32 12.69 8.11 -4.08
C GLN A 32 13.26 7.88 -2.68
N LEU A 33 13.86 6.71 -2.48
CA LEU A 33 14.60 6.40 -1.26
C LEU A 33 16.08 6.65 -1.55
N GLU A 34 16.66 7.64 -0.89
CA GLU A 34 18.10 7.88 -1.00
C GLU A 34 18.85 6.72 -0.32
N ASN A 35 19.62 5.98 -1.10
CA ASN A 35 20.71 5.10 -0.67
C ASN A 35 20.42 3.97 0.35
N ASN A 36 19.17 3.52 0.50
CA ASN A 36 18.88 2.32 1.29
C ASN A 36 17.81 1.45 0.59
N PRO A 37 18.14 0.23 0.13
CA PRO A 37 17.12 -0.69 -0.38
C PRO A 37 16.12 -0.95 0.75
N ALA A 38 14.91 -0.41 0.58
CA ALA A 38 13.81 -0.37 1.55
C ALA A 38 13.74 -1.62 2.44
N THR A 39 14.38 -1.59 3.61
CA THR A 39 14.30 -2.71 4.57
C THR A 39 13.10 -2.55 5.50
N VAL A 40 12.03 -1.90 5.04
CA VAL A 40 10.82 -1.71 5.84
C VAL A 40 9.58 -2.06 5.02
N PHE A 41 9.08 -3.26 5.30
CA PHE A 41 7.78 -3.77 4.90
C PHE A 41 6.70 -3.21 5.82
N ASN A 42 6.25 -1.98 5.60
CA ASN A 42 4.97 -1.58 6.17
C ASN A 42 3.86 -2.10 5.24
N PRO A 43 3.06 -3.08 5.67
CA PRO A 43 2.02 -3.63 4.83
C PRO A 43 0.94 -2.57 4.59
N PRO A 44 0.50 -2.41 3.33
CA PRO A 44 -0.50 -1.41 3.00
C PRO A 44 -1.86 -1.74 3.62
N VAL A 45 -2.60 -0.69 3.94
CA VAL A 45 -4.00 -0.72 4.38
C VAL A 45 -4.88 -0.19 3.25
N ILE A 46 -6.03 -0.82 3.00
CA ILE A 46 -6.98 -0.40 1.97
C ILE A 46 -8.30 -0.04 2.65
N ARG A 47 -8.84 1.15 2.36
CA ARG A 47 -10.19 1.54 2.77
C ARG A 47 -10.89 2.25 1.61
N GLY A 48 -12.03 1.71 1.19
CA GLY A 48 -12.71 2.16 -0.01
C GLY A 48 -11.81 2.02 -1.24
N ASN A 49 -11.57 3.13 -1.95
CA ASN A 49 -10.73 3.17 -3.15
C ASN A 49 -9.30 3.68 -2.90
N THR A 50 -8.86 3.68 -1.64
CA THR A 50 -7.56 4.25 -1.24
C THR A 50 -6.66 3.20 -0.61
N VAL A 51 -5.40 3.16 -1.05
CA VAL A 51 -4.31 2.42 -0.42
C VAL A 51 -3.49 3.37 0.45
N TYR A 52 -3.18 2.98 1.67
CA TYR A 52 -2.42 3.75 2.66
C TYR A 52 -1.19 2.97 3.11
N PHE A 53 -0.03 3.62 3.18
CA PHE A 53 1.20 3.01 3.71
C PHE A 53 2.21 4.08 4.14
N GLY A 54 3.03 3.78 5.14
CA GLY A 54 4.21 4.58 5.50
C GLY A 54 5.47 4.05 4.83
N ALA A 55 6.39 4.94 4.46
CA ALA A 55 7.66 4.57 3.85
C ALA A 55 8.89 5.08 4.64
N PRO A 56 10.09 4.52 4.37
CA PRO A 56 11.32 4.90 5.08
C PRO A 56 11.80 6.34 4.86
N ASP A 57 11.28 7.04 3.86
CA ASP A 57 11.58 8.46 3.60
C ASP A 57 10.90 9.42 4.59
N GLY A 58 10.27 8.87 5.65
CA GLY A 58 9.56 9.63 6.66
C GLY A 58 8.21 10.15 6.16
N ASN A 59 7.66 9.62 5.05
CA ASN A 59 6.36 10.03 4.55
C ASN A 59 5.30 8.92 4.70
N PHE A 60 4.04 9.35 4.82
CA PHE A 60 2.86 8.51 4.75
C PHE A 60 2.06 8.86 3.49
N TYR A 61 1.68 7.82 2.75
CA TYR A 61 1.15 7.95 1.40
C TYR A 61 -0.29 7.47 1.34
N ALA A 62 -1.07 8.12 0.45
CA ALA A 62 -2.38 7.62 0.03
C ALA A 62 -2.49 7.60 -1.49
N LEU A 63 -2.85 6.45 -2.05
CA LEU A 63 -2.96 6.22 -3.49
C LEU A 63 -4.36 5.76 -3.87
N ASP A 64 -4.79 6.10 -5.09
CA ASP A 64 -5.95 5.46 -5.71
C ASP A 64 -5.63 4.01 -6.07
N ILE A 65 -6.46 3.05 -5.62
CA ILE A 65 -6.20 1.62 -5.85
C ILE A 65 -6.33 1.20 -7.32
N ASN A 66 -7.11 1.92 -8.13
CA ASN A 66 -7.36 1.55 -9.52
C ASN A 66 -6.23 2.03 -10.43
N SER A 67 -5.78 3.28 -10.25
CA SER A 67 -4.74 3.88 -11.11
C SER A 67 -3.33 3.82 -10.52
N GLY A 68 -3.19 3.68 -9.20
CA GLY A 68 -1.92 3.86 -8.50
C GLY A 68 -1.49 5.32 -8.36
N TYR A 69 -2.36 6.28 -8.70
CA TYR A 69 -2.02 7.70 -8.60
C TYR A 69 -2.02 8.18 -7.15
N MET A 70 -1.05 9.04 -6.85
CA MET A 70 -0.89 9.67 -5.55
C MET A 70 -2.05 10.63 -5.30
N ARG A 71 -2.82 10.36 -4.25
CA ARG A 71 -3.88 11.26 -3.78
C ARG A 71 -3.30 12.34 -2.87
N TRP A 72 -2.42 11.96 -1.95
CA TRP A 72 -1.69 12.89 -1.09
C TRP A 72 -0.45 12.23 -0.46
N VAL A 73 0.44 13.09 0.06
CA VAL A 73 1.62 12.73 0.85
C VAL A 73 1.57 13.52 2.15
N PHE A 74 1.79 12.84 3.26
CA PHE A 74 1.94 13.45 4.57
C PHE A 74 3.36 13.24 5.07
N LYS A 75 4.10 14.33 5.27
CA LYS A 75 5.43 14.27 5.87
C LYS A 75 5.28 13.99 7.37
N THR A 76 5.78 12.85 7.81
CA THR A 76 5.81 12.51 9.24
C THR A 76 6.96 13.27 9.92
N GLY A 77 6.90 13.37 11.25
CA GLY A 77 7.95 14.02 12.03
C GLY A 77 9.28 13.27 12.07
N GLY A 78 9.28 11.97 11.74
CA GLY A 78 10.43 11.08 11.92
C GLY A 78 10.61 10.70 13.39
#